data_AF-A0A1G3A7S5-F1
#
_entry.id   AF-A0A1G3A7S5-F1
#
_cell.length_a   1.000
_cell.length_b   1.000
_cell.length_c   1.000
_cell.angle_alpha   90.00
_cell.angle_beta   90.00
_cell.angle_gamma   90.00
#
_symmetry.space_group_name_H-M   'P 1'
#
loop_
_entity.id
_entity.type
_entity.pdbx_description
1 polymer ?
#
loop_
_entity_poly.entity_id
_entity_poly.type
_entity_poly.pdbx_seq_one_letter_code
_entity_poly.pdbx_strand_id
1 'polypeptide(L)'
;MSLAELEIPVELTEPFVRLSKDMKQASRTLRKQEARWLVDIYYQIQNDRMRSAAQARTCEEAGEPNRLLDWVFESMKRFEGAIRSALGEFAKTYQVGQWMQAQVGIGPVLSAALLAHIDIRKAPTVGHIWRFAGLDPTCKWEKGKKRPWNAQLKSICAFRLGECFVKTQNHERSYYGKLFAQKKATLTEANARGDYTAQAAAELARLAADKGLAKKMADTQRKKHWEAGHLAPANIHDRARRWAVKLFLSHLHHVMYHEWHEKDPPAPYVF
;
A
#
# COMPACT_ATOMS: atom_id res chain seq x y z
N MET A 1 -5.69 -31.95 39.05
CA MET A 1 -6.60 -31.32 38.06
C MET A 1 -5.80 -31.05 36.81
N SER A 2 -6.09 -31.77 35.73
CA SER A 2 -5.45 -31.53 34.43
C SER A 2 -5.94 -30.19 33.88
N LEU A 3 -5.08 -29.48 33.15
CA LEU A 3 -5.40 -28.22 32.46
C LEU A 3 -6.49 -28.37 31.37
N ALA A 4 -7.00 -29.59 31.14
CA ALA A 4 -7.95 -29.93 30.10
C ALA A 4 -9.43 -29.67 30.47
N GLU A 5 -9.74 -29.39 31.75
CA GLU A 5 -11.14 -29.31 32.22
C GLU A 5 -11.60 -27.90 32.64
N LEU A 6 -10.77 -26.87 32.46
CA LEU A 6 -11.16 -25.49 32.70
C LEU A 6 -11.77 -24.88 31.44
N GLU A 7 -12.97 -25.35 31.06
CA GLU A 7 -13.88 -24.56 30.23
C GLU A 7 -14.38 -23.38 31.07
N ILE A 8 -13.54 -22.37 31.27
CA ILE A 8 -13.96 -21.11 31.87
C ILE A 8 -14.84 -20.42 30.83
N PRO A 9 -16.15 -20.21 31.09
CA PRO A 9 -16.97 -19.35 30.25
C PRO A 9 -16.44 -17.92 30.43
N VAL A 10 -15.47 -17.54 29.60
CA VAL A 10 -15.04 -16.15 29.47
C VAL A 10 -16.20 -15.42 28.80
N GLU A 11 -17.09 -14.84 29.59
CA GLU A 11 -17.88 -13.71 29.11
C GLU A 11 -16.90 -12.63 28.70
N LEU A 12 -16.84 -12.32 27.41
CA LEU A 12 -16.00 -11.26 26.84
C LEU A 12 -16.60 -9.87 27.16
N THR A 13 -16.93 -9.64 28.43
CA THR A 13 -17.52 -8.42 29.01
C THR A 13 -16.46 -7.51 29.64
N GLU A 14 -15.17 -7.67 29.33
CA GLU A 14 -14.22 -6.60 29.64
C GLU A 14 -14.60 -5.33 28.86
N PRO A 15 -14.77 -4.18 29.53
CA PRO A 15 -15.10 -2.93 28.88
C PRO A 15 -13.86 -2.45 28.12
N PHE A 16 -13.69 -2.96 26.90
CA PHE A 16 -12.89 -2.30 25.90
C PHE A 16 -13.38 -0.85 25.81
N VAL A 17 -12.49 0.13 25.99
CA VAL A 17 -12.83 1.55 25.82
C VAL A 17 -13.22 1.74 24.36
N ARG A 18 -14.52 1.66 24.08
CA ARG A 18 -15.06 1.85 22.74
C ARG A 18 -14.74 3.27 22.32
N LEU A 19 -14.36 3.44 21.06
CA LEU A 19 -14.25 4.77 20.48
C LEU A 19 -15.63 5.44 20.57
N SER A 20 -15.77 6.40 21.49
CA SER A 20 -17.02 7.12 21.67
C SER A 20 -17.32 7.96 20.43
N LYS A 21 -18.58 8.36 20.26
CA LYS A 21 -18.96 9.30 19.20
C LYS A 21 -18.14 10.59 19.29
N ASP A 22 -17.87 11.05 20.51
CA ASP A 22 -17.10 12.27 20.77
C ASP A 22 -15.63 12.13 20.37
N MET A 23 -14.98 11.00 20.69
CA MET A 23 -13.61 10.74 20.24
C MET A 23 -13.53 10.61 18.72
N LYS A 24 -14.56 10.00 18.10
CA LYS A 24 -14.67 9.94 16.65
C LYS A 24 -14.86 11.33 16.03
N GLN A 25 -15.62 12.22 16.68
CA GLN A 25 -15.78 13.60 16.21
C GLN A 25 -14.50 14.43 16.41
N ALA A 26 -13.77 14.22 17.51
CA ALA A 26 -12.47 14.83 17.77
C ALA A 26 -11.42 14.43 16.72
N SER A 27 -11.59 13.30 16.03
CA SER A 27 -10.69 12.94 14.92
C SER A 27 -10.71 13.93 13.75
N ARG A 28 -11.78 14.74 13.62
CA ARG A 28 -11.89 15.80 12.60
C ARG A 28 -10.92 16.96 12.84
N THR A 29 -10.50 17.17 14.09
CA THR A 29 -9.57 18.25 14.45
C THR A 29 -8.11 17.81 14.48
N LEU A 30 -7.81 16.56 14.08
CA LEU A 30 -6.44 16.06 14.02
C LEU A 30 -5.58 16.86 13.05
N ARG A 31 -4.36 17.17 13.49
CA ARG A 31 -3.32 17.73 12.62
C ARG A 31 -2.78 16.63 11.71
N LYS A 32 -2.26 17.01 10.55
CA LYS A 32 -1.65 16.06 9.58
C LYS A 32 -0.55 15.18 10.20
N GLN A 33 0.20 15.70 11.17
CA GLN A 33 1.25 14.93 11.87
C GLN A 33 0.65 13.86 12.80
N GLU A 34 -0.40 14.20 13.54
CA GLU A 34 -1.10 13.27 14.44
C GLU A 34 -1.80 12.16 13.63
N ALA A 35 -2.42 12.54 12.50
CA ALA A 35 -2.98 11.57 11.56
C ALA A 35 -1.92 10.61 11.01
N ARG A 36 -0.68 11.08 10.79
CA ARG A 36 0.44 10.21 10.37
C ARG A 36 0.79 9.18 11.43
N TRP A 37 0.93 9.58 12.70
CA TRP A 37 1.19 8.64 13.78
C TRP A 37 0.07 7.63 13.94
N LEU A 38 -1.17 8.06 13.79
CA LEU A 38 -2.33 7.17 13.90
C LEU A 38 -2.39 6.15 12.75
N VAL A 39 -1.97 6.53 11.53
CA VAL A 39 -1.78 5.60 10.40
C VAL A 39 -0.68 4.58 10.69
N ASP A 40 0.42 4.99 11.33
CA ASP A 40 1.49 4.07 11.70
C ASP A 40 1.03 3.04 12.74
N ILE A 41 0.33 3.49 13.78
CA ILE A 41 -0.28 2.63 14.79
C ILE A 41 -1.27 1.66 14.15
N TYR A 42 -2.13 2.14 13.23
CA TYR A 42 -3.06 1.27 12.50
C TYR A 42 -2.33 0.11 11.81
N TYR A 43 -1.22 0.40 11.13
CA TYR A 43 -0.47 -0.63 10.41
C TYR A 43 0.34 -1.55 11.32
N GLN A 44 0.80 -1.09 12.48
CA GLN A 44 1.40 -1.94 13.51
C GLN A 44 0.36 -2.95 14.03
N ILE A 45 -0.81 -2.46 14.45
CA ILE A 45 -1.91 -3.30 14.96
C ILE A 45 -2.39 -4.28 13.88
N GLN A 46 -2.49 -3.85 12.62
CA GLN A 46 -2.84 -4.76 11.52
C GLN A 46 -1.82 -5.90 11.36
N ASN A 47 -0.52 -5.61 11.49
CA ASN A 47 0.52 -6.64 11.44
C ASN A 47 0.44 -7.58 12.65
N ASP A 48 0.23 -7.03 13.84
CA ASP A 48 0.08 -7.81 15.06
C ASP A 48 -1.16 -8.72 14.99
N ARG A 49 -2.29 -8.21 14.46
CA ARG A 49 -3.48 -9.02 14.19
C ARG A 49 -3.19 -10.17 13.22
N MET A 50 -2.48 -9.92 12.13
CA MET A 50 -2.09 -10.97 11.18
C MET A 50 -1.19 -12.02 11.83
N ARG A 51 -0.27 -11.60 12.72
CA ARG A 51 0.59 -12.50 13.49
C ARG A 51 -0.21 -13.34 14.48
N SER A 52 -1.10 -12.74 15.26
CA SER A 52 -1.98 -13.47 16.19
C SER A 52 -2.87 -14.47 15.45
N ALA A 53 -3.43 -14.11 14.29
CA ALA A 53 -4.21 -15.03 13.46
C ALA A 53 -3.38 -16.20 12.88
N ALA A 54 -2.08 -15.99 12.63
CA ALA A 54 -1.21 -17.08 12.23
C ALA A 54 -0.93 -18.03 13.41
N GLN A 55 -0.62 -17.48 14.59
CA GLN A 55 -0.39 -18.27 15.81
C GLN A 55 -1.61 -19.09 16.22
N ALA A 56 -2.81 -18.48 16.19
CA ALA A 56 -4.05 -19.18 16.55
C ALA A 56 -4.30 -20.41 15.66
N ARG A 57 -4.02 -20.30 14.35
CA ARG A 57 -4.11 -21.43 13.39
C ARG A 57 -3.08 -22.51 13.67
N THR A 58 -1.84 -22.15 13.99
CA THR A 58 -0.81 -23.13 14.34
C THR A 58 -1.13 -23.88 15.63
N CYS A 59 -1.67 -23.20 16.65
CA CYS A 59 -2.12 -23.87 17.87
C CYS A 59 -3.31 -24.80 17.60
N GLU A 60 -4.25 -24.40 16.75
CA GLU A 60 -5.39 -25.23 16.34
C GLU A 60 -4.92 -26.50 15.61
N GLU A 61 -3.97 -26.37 14.68
CA GLU A 61 -3.33 -27.51 13.98
C GLU A 61 -2.58 -28.44 14.96
N ALA A 62 -2.02 -27.89 16.04
CA ALA A 62 -1.33 -28.65 17.08
C ALA A 62 -2.28 -29.25 18.14
N GLY A 63 -3.58 -28.92 18.11
CA GLY A 63 -4.55 -29.33 19.12
C GLY A 63 -4.37 -28.64 20.48
N GLU A 64 -3.66 -27.50 20.52
CA GLU A 64 -3.43 -26.72 21.74
C GLU A 64 -4.57 -25.72 22.00
N PRO A 65 -4.93 -25.47 23.27
CA PRO A 65 -5.96 -24.48 23.60
C PRO A 65 -5.50 -23.06 23.21
N ASN A 66 -6.23 -22.42 22.30
CA ASN A 66 -5.89 -21.13 21.69
C ASN A 66 -6.82 -19.96 22.14
N ARG A 67 -7.68 -20.18 23.13
CA ARG A 67 -8.71 -19.21 23.56
C ARG A 67 -8.18 -17.82 23.94
N LEU A 68 -7.01 -17.74 24.57
CA LEU A 68 -6.36 -16.45 24.88
C LEU A 68 -5.85 -15.75 23.62
N LEU A 69 -5.36 -16.51 22.64
CA LEU A 69 -4.91 -15.96 21.35
C LEU A 69 -6.10 -15.39 20.55
N ASP A 70 -7.26 -16.05 20.62
CA ASP A 70 -8.50 -15.56 20.02
C ASP A 70 -8.96 -14.24 20.65
N TRP A 71 -8.87 -14.13 21.99
CA TRP A 71 -9.15 -12.87 22.70
C TRP A 71 -8.21 -11.75 22.24
N VAL A 72 -6.90 -12.01 22.11
CA VAL A 72 -5.93 -11.02 21.60
C VAL A 72 -6.27 -10.63 20.16
N PHE A 73 -6.57 -11.61 19.30
CA PHE A 73 -6.93 -11.37 17.90
C PHE A 73 -8.16 -10.48 17.77
N GLU A 74 -9.23 -10.78 18.49
CA GLU A 74 -10.48 -10.01 18.45
C GLU A 74 -10.28 -8.61 19.04
N SER A 75 -9.45 -8.45 20.08
CA SER A 75 -9.07 -7.15 20.63
C SER A 75 -8.32 -6.29 19.60
N MET A 76 -7.33 -6.86 18.91
CA MET A 76 -6.58 -6.15 17.86
C MET A 76 -7.47 -5.75 16.68
N LYS A 77 -8.42 -6.63 16.30
CA LYS A 77 -9.40 -6.34 15.25
C LYS A 77 -10.33 -5.18 15.63
N ARG A 78 -10.74 -5.08 16.90
CA ARG A 78 -11.54 -3.96 17.43
C ARG A 78 -10.74 -2.65 17.40
N PHE A 79 -9.48 -2.65 17.85
CA PHE A 79 -8.60 -1.48 17.76
C PHE A 79 -8.38 -1.04 16.31
N GLU A 80 -8.10 -1.99 15.41
CA GLU A 80 -7.93 -1.72 13.98
C GLU A 80 -9.19 -1.03 13.41
N GLY A 81 -10.38 -1.53 13.75
CA GLY A 81 -11.66 -0.97 13.32
C GLY A 81 -11.94 0.43 13.88
N ALA A 82 -11.61 0.69 15.14
CA ALA A 82 -11.74 2.00 15.78
C ALA A 82 -10.85 3.04 15.10
N ILE A 83 -9.56 2.71 14.92
CA ILE A 83 -8.60 3.62 14.28
C ILE A 83 -8.98 3.87 12.81
N ARG A 84 -9.39 2.83 12.08
CA ARG A 84 -9.92 2.95 10.72
C ARG A 84 -11.07 3.95 10.64
N SER A 85 -11.98 3.91 11.61
CA SER A 85 -13.14 4.80 11.67
C SER A 85 -12.75 6.25 11.95
N ALA A 86 -11.81 6.48 12.87
CA ALA A 86 -11.29 7.81 13.17
C ALA A 86 -10.54 8.42 11.96
N LEU A 87 -9.66 7.65 11.33
CA LEU A 87 -8.95 8.08 10.11
C LEU A 87 -9.91 8.39 8.96
N GLY A 88 -11.02 7.64 8.87
CA GLY A 88 -12.06 7.90 7.89
C GLY A 88 -12.75 9.25 8.05
N GLU A 89 -13.11 9.63 9.28
CA GLU A 89 -13.71 10.94 9.57
C GLU A 89 -12.71 12.09 9.38
N PHE A 90 -11.45 11.90 9.79
CA PHE A 90 -10.37 12.84 9.48
C PHE A 90 -10.28 13.11 7.97
N ALA A 91 -10.19 12.05 7.16
CA ALA A 91 -10.07 12.20 5.71
C ALA A 91 -11.32 12.85 5.09
N LYS A 92 -12.52 12.53 5.55
CA LYS A 92 -13.77 13.16 5.06
C LYS A 92 -13.86 14.66 5.35
N THR A 93 -13.06 15.19 6.26
CA THR A 93 -13.01 16.63 6.54
C THR A 93 -12.45 17.42 5.35
N TYR A 94 -11.70 16.77 4.46
CA TYR A 94 -11.11 17.36 3.25
C TYR A 94 -11.87 16.91 2.00
N GLN A 95 -12.07 17.80 1.02
CA GLN A 95 -12.76 17.45 -0.22
C GLN A 95 -11.95 16.41 -1.02
N VAL A 96 -10.63 16.59 -1.13
CA VAL A 96 -9.72 15.56 -1.68
C VAL A 96 -9.90 14.21 -0.98
N GLY A 97 -10.11 14.20 0.34
CA GLY A 97 -10.29 12.98 1.11
C GLY A 97 -11.60 12.25 0.79
N GLN A 98 -12.69 13.01 0.60
CA GLN A 98 -13.97 12.47 0.13
C GLN A 98 -13.85 11.92 -1.30
N TRP A 99 -13.20 12.68 -2.19
CA TRP A 99 -12.93 12.25 -3.56
C TRP A 99 -12.11 10.95 -3.59
N MET A 100 -11.08 10.83 -2.75
CA MET A 100 -10.29 9.60 -2.65
C MET A 100 -11.15 8.42 -2.20
N GLN A 101 -11.96 8.58 -1.15
CA GLN A 101 -12.82 7.50 -0.64
C GLN A 101 -13.94 7.09 -1.61
N ALA A 102 -14.33 7.96 -2.54
CA ALA A 102 -15.28 7.63 -3.60
C ALA A 102 -14.68 6.67 -4.65
N GLN A 103 -13.35 6.60 -4.76
CA GLN A 103 -12.68 5.70 -5.69
C GLN A 103 -12.70 4.25 -5.16
N VAL A 104 -13.19 3.33 -6.00
CA VAL A 104 -13.23 1.90 -5.67
C VAL A 104 -11.82 1.39 -5.36
N GLY A 105 -11.65 0.79 -4.18
CA GLY A 105 -10.38 0.27 -3.69
C GLY A 105 -9.60 1.23 -2.78
N ILE A 106 -9.98 2.50 -2.70
CA ILE A 106 -9.33 3.47 -1.81
C ILE A 106 -10.12 3.62 -0.51
N GLY A 107 -9.57 3.07 0.56
CA GLY A 107 -10.20 3.08 1.88
C GLY A 107 -9.91 4.34 2.72
N PRO A 108 -10.55 4.44 3.89
CA PRO A 108 -10.35 5.54 4.85
C PRO A 108 -8.89 5.66 5.33
N VAL A 109 -8.21 4.53 5.53
CA VAL A 109 -6.79 4.54 5.98
C VAL A 109 -5.87 5.04 4.89
N LEU A 110 -6.06 4.59 3.63
CA LEU A 110 -5.22 5.03 2.51
C LEU A 110 -5.43 6.51 2.21
N SER A 111 -6.67 6.98 2.21
CA SER A 111 -6.97 8.41 2.03
C SER A 111 -6.35 9.27 3.13
N ALA A 112 -6.52 8.90 4.41
CA ALA A 112 -5.86 9.60 5.52
C ALA A 112 -4.33 9.56 5.42
N ALA A 113 -3.76 8.42 5.05
CA ALA A 113 -2.32 8.25 4.89
C ALA A 113 -1.76 9.17 3.79
N LEU A 114 -2.42 9.28 2.64
CA LEU A 114 -2.01 10.17 1.56
C LEU A 114 -2.12 11.65 1.97
N LEU A 115 -3.23 12.06 2.59
CA LEU A 115 -3.42 13.43 3.10
C LEU A 115 -2.38 13.83 4.17
N ALA A 116 -2.01 12.89 5.03
CA ALA A 116 -1.04 13.12 6.10
C ALA A 116 0.40 13.24 5.58
N HIS A 117 0.73 12.62 4.44
CA HIS A 117 2.08 12.60 3.89
C HIS A 117 2.32 13.64 2.80
N ILE A 118 1.31 13.98 2.00
CA ILE A 118 1.45 14.87 0.84
C ILE A 118 1.11 16.30 1.25
N ASP A 119 2.06 17.21 1.00
CA ASP A 119 1.88 18.66 1.13
C ASP A 119 1.97 19.30 -0.25
N ILE A 120 0.83 19.75 -0.78
CA ILE A 120 0.73 20.32 -2.12
C ILE A 120 1.57 21.59 -2.29
N ARG A 121 1.77 22.34 -1.20
CA ARG A 121 2.60 23.57 -1.18
C ARG A 121 4.06 23.31 -1.52
N LYS A 122 4.52 22.06 -1.37
CA LYS A 122 5.89 21.62 -1.70
C LYS A 122 5.95 20.78 -2.98
N ALA A 123 4.82 20.59 -3.66
CA ALA A 123 4.72 19.76 -4.85
C ALA A 123 4.01 20.52 -6.01
N PRO A 124 4.72 21.45 -6.68
CA PRO A 124 4.15 22.19 -7.80
C PRO A 124 3.71 21.29 -8.97
N THR A 125 4.40 20.16 -9.15
CA THR A 125 4.10 19.18 -10.21
C THR A 125 3.97 17.77 -9.64
N VAL A 126 3.22 16.91 -10.33
CA VAL A 126 3.05 15.49 -9.95
C VAL A 126 4.39 14.74 -9.83
N GLY A 127 5.40 15.12 -10.62
CA GLY A 127 6.74 14.54 -10.54
C GLY A 127 7.39 14.67 -9.17
N HIS A 128 7.10 15.76 -8.43
CA HIS A 128 7.55 15.93 -7.05
C HIS A 128 6.94 14.88 -6.13
N ILE A 129 5.65 14.57 -6.30
CA ILE A 129 4.97 13.52 -5.53
C ILE A 129 5.55 12.15 -5.89
N TRP A 130 5.76 11.86 -7.18
CA TRP A 130 6.34 10.58 -7.60
C TRP A 130 7.76 10.39 -7.05
N ARG A 131 8.57 11.45 -7.05
CA ARG A 131 9.93 11.43 -6.48
C ARG A 131 9.89 11.24 -4.96
N PHE A 132 9.02 11.97 -4.26
CA PHE A 132 8.85 11.86 -2.81
C PHE A 132 8.30 10.49 -2.38
N ALA A 133 7.43 9.88 -3.19
CA ALA A 133 6.90 8.53 -3.02
C ALA A 133 7.86 7.43 -3.52
N GLY A 134 9.03 7.77 -4.07
CA GLY A 134 10.02 6.79 -4.54
C GLY A 134 9.56 5.95 -5.74
N LEU A 135 8.71 6.51 -6.59
CA LEU A 135 8.22 5.94 -7.86
C LEU A 135 9.01 6.44 -9.08
N ASP A 136 9.92 7.38 -8.87
CA ASP A 136 10.85 7.88 -9.87
C ASP A 136 12.00 6.88 -10.09
N PRO A 137 12.14 6.29 -11.29
CA PRO A 137 13.19 5.32 -11.59
C PRO A 137 14.60 5.95 -11.66
N THR A 138 14.72 7.27 -11.78
CA THR A 138 16.03 7.95 -11.88
C THR A 138 16.71 8.07 -10.51
N CYS A 139 15.93 8.04 -9.42
CA CYS A 139 16.45 8.18 -8.07
C CYS A 139 17.02 6.85 -7.53
N LYS A 140 18.35 6.75 -7.49
CA LYS A 140 19.07 5.62 -6.88
C LYS A 140 19.47 5.94 -5.43
N TRP A 141 19.30 4.99 -4.52
CA TRP A 141 19.77 5.12 -3.13
C TRP A 141 21.12 4.41 -2.98
N GLU A 142 22.19 5.21 -2.89
CA GLU A 142 23.55 4.72 -2.70
C GLU A 142 23.83 4.40 -1.23
N LYS A 143 24.69 3.40 -0.99
CA LYS A 143 25.08 2.98 0.35
C LYS A 143 25.72 4.15 1.12
N GLY A 144 25.29 4.36 2.36
CA GLY A 144 25.81 5.43 3.22
C GLY A 144 25.20 6.82 2.99
N LYS A 145 24.43 7.03 1.93
CA LYS A 145 23.71 8.30 1.70
C LYS A 145 22.34 8.31 2.37
N LYS A 146 21.87 9.50 2.73
CA LYS A 146 20.49 9.70 3.20
C LYS A 146 19.52 9.28 2.09
N ARG A 147 18.47 8.55 2.49
CA ARG A 147 17.44 8.08 1.55
C ARG A 147 16.77 9.28 0.85
N PRO A 148 16.65 9.28 -0.49
CA PRO A 148 16.12 10.43 -1.23
C PRO A 148 14.59 10.52 -1.26
N TRP A 149 13.87 9.50 -0.80
CA TRP A 149 12.40 9.46 -0.75
C TRP A 149 11.88 9.11 0.64
N ASN A 150 10.60 9.37 0.89
CA ASN A 150 9.94 8.96 2.13
C ASN A 150 9.62 7.46 2.10
N ALA A 151 10.11 6.73 3.11
CA ALA A 151 9.99 5.27 3.21
C ALA A 151 8.54 4.79 3.34
N GLN A 152 7.79 5.44 4.23
CA GLN A 152 6.40 5.11 4.54
C GLN A 152 5.52 5.41 3.33
N LEU A 153 5.69 6.59 2.73
CA LEU A 153 4.94 6.96 1.53
C LEU A 153 5.23 6.03 0.36
N LYS A 154 6.49 5.61 0.17
CA LYS A 154 6.82 4.58 -0.83
C LYS A 154 6.09 3.28 -0.55
N SER A 155 6.03 2.86 0.72
CA SER A 155 5.33 1.62 1.08
C SER A 155 3.82 1.71 0.80
N ILE A 156 3.21 2.84 1.16
CA ILE A 156 1.80 3.15 0.92
C ILE A 156 1.50 3.16 -0.58
N CYS A 157 2.25 3.92 -1.37
CA CYS A 157 1.98 4.09 -2.80
C CYS A 157 2.37 2.85 -3.63
N ALA A 158 3.57 2.30 -3.45
CA ALA A 158 4.08 1.23 -4.32
C ALA A 158 3.48 -0.15 -4.01
N PHE A 159 3.12 -0.40 -2.75
CA PHE A 159 2.54 -1.68 -2.31
C PHE A 159 1.07 -1.53 -2.00
N ARG A 160 0.69 -0.85 -0.91
CA ARG A 160 -0.68 -0.91 -0.38
C ARG A 160 -1.73 -0.39 -1.38
N LEU A 161 -1.47 0.78 -1.97
CA LEU A 161 -2.33 1.40 -2.98
C LEU A 161 -2.35 0.57 -4.27
N GLY A 162 -1.18 0.10 -4.72
CA GLY A 162 -1.08 -0.77 -5.89
C GLY A 162 -1.86 -2.08 -5.74
N GLU A 163 -1.77 -2.73 -4.58
CA GLU A 163 -2.49 -3.96 -4.26
C GLU A 163 -4.01 -3.77 -4.29
N CYS A 164 -4.50 -2.59 -3.88
CA CYS A 164 -5.92 -2.27 -4.01
C CYS A 164 -6.40 -2.29 -5.48
N PHE A 165 -5.62 -1.73 -6.41
CA PHE A 165 -5.97 -1.74 -7.82
C PHE A 165 -5.92 -3.14 -8.43
N VAL A 166 -4.95 -3.97 -8.00
CA VAL A 166 -4.88 -5.38 -8.41
C VAL A 166 -6.12 -6.14 -7.92
N LYS A 167 -6.50 -5.99 -6.65
CA LYS A 167 -7.64 -6.71 -6.05
C LYS A 167 -9.00 -6.25 -6.59
N THR A 168 -9.09 -5.03 -7.07
CA THR A 168 -10.34 -4.46 -7.62
C THR A 168 -10.42 -4.54 -9.14
N GLN A 169 -9.50 -5.22 -9.82
CA GLN A 169 -9.44 -5.28 -11.28
C GLN A 169 -10.70 -5.85 -11.95
N ASN A 170 -11.41 -6.75 -11.26
CA ASN A 170 -12.63 -7.38 -11.77
C ASN A 170 -13.92 -6.68 -11.32
N HIS A 171 -13.81 -5.62 -10.50
CA HIS A 171 -14.98 -4.92 -9.99
C HIS A 171 -15.55 -3.96 -11.04
N GLU A 172 -16.84 -4.04 -11.31
CA GLU A 172 -17.50 -3.30 -12.39
C GLU A 172 -17.29 -1.79 -12.31
N ARG A 173 -17.39 -1.21 -11.11
CA ARG A 173 -17.19 0.23 -10.87
C ARG A 173 -15.71 0.64 -10.68
N SER A 174 -14.74 -0.27 -10.78
CA SER A 174 -13.33 0.07 -10.55
C SER A 174 -12.68 0.70 -11.77
N TYR A 175 -12.45 2.02 -11.70
CA TYR A 175 -11.75 2.76 -12.75
C TYR A 175 -10.27 2.33 -12.85
N TYR A 176 -9.50 2.50 -11.78
CA TYR A 176 -8.06 2.21 -11.77
C TYR A 176 -7.73 0.72 -11.85
N GLY A 177 -8.60 -0.16 -11.33
CA GLY A 177 -8.43 -1.60 -11.45
C GLY A 177 -8.53 -2.08 -12.91
N LYS A 178 -9.50 -1.54 -13.67
CA LYS A 178 -9.64 -1.84 -15.10
C LYS A 178 -8.44 -1.33 -15.91
N LEU A 179 -7.99 -0.11 -15.64
CA LEU A 179 -6.81 0.47 -16.30
C LEU A 179 -5.54 -0.33 -15.98
N PHE A 180 -5.38 -0.82 -14.75
CA PHE A 180 -4.30 -1.74 -14.39
C PHE A 180 -4.35 -3.02 -15.23
N ALA A 181 -5.52 -3.67 -15.36
CA ALA A 181 -5.68 -4.89 -16.13
C ALA A 181 -5.37 -4.67 -17.62
N GLN A 182 -5.89 -3.59 -18.21
CA GLN A 182 -5.61 -3.20 -19.60
C GLN A 182 -4.11 -2.98 -19.80
N LYS A 183 -3.46 -2.20 -18.92
CA LYS A 183 -2.02 -1.93 -19.03
C LYS A 183 -1.19 -3.20 -18.90
N LYS A 184 -1.58 -4.10 -18.00
CA LYS A 184 -0.92 -5.40 -17.82
C LYS A 184 -1.03 -6.26 -19.09
N ALA A 185 -2.19 -6.29 -19.74
CA ALA A 185 -2.39 -7.00 -21.01
C ALA A 185 -1.48 -6.45 -22.11
N THR A 186 -1.49 -5.13 -22.33
CA THR A 186 -0.63 -4.48 -23.34
C THR A 186 0.86 -4.72 -23.07
N LEU A 187 1.30 -4.67 -21.81
CA LEU A 187 2.70 -4.94 -21.47
C LEU A 187 3.06 -6.42 -21.65
N THR A 188 2.11 -7.33 -21.45
CA THR A 188 2.29 -8.77 -21.68
C THR A 188 2.43 -9.05 -23.17
N GLU A 189 1.58 -8.45 -24.00
CA GLU A 189 1.66 -8.53 -25.47
C GLU A 189 2.98 -7.95 -26.00
N ALA A 190 3.37 -6.77 -25.54
CA ALA A 190 4.67 -6.17 -25.89
C ALA A 190 5.85 -7.06 -25.49
N ASN A 191 5.77 -7.72 -24.32
CA ASN A 191 6.78 -8.67 -23.88
C ASN A 191 6.83 -9.90 -24.78
N ALA A 192 5.67 -10.41 -25.21
CA ALA A 192 5.56 -11.54 -26.14
C ALA A 192 6.09 -11.20 -27.54
N ARG A 193 5.92 -9.96 -28.01
CA ARG A 193 6.51 -9.46 -29.27
C ARG A 193 8.03 -9.28 -29.23
N GLY A 194 8.65 -9.33 -28.06
CA GLY A 194 10.09 -9.14 -27.90
C GLY A 194 10.54 -7.68 -27.72
N ASP A 195 9.62 -6.75 -27.45
CA ASP A 195 9.92 -5.31 -27.28
C ASP A 195 10.88 -5.05 -26.09
N TYR A 196 11.03 -6.01 -25.17
CA TYR A 196 11.88 -5.91 -23.97
C TYR A 196 13.14 -6.79 -24.00
N THR A 197 13.48 -7.37 -25.15
CA THR A 197 14.69 -8.19 -25.34
C THR A 197 15.97 -7.45 -24.95
N ALA A 198 16.15 -6.21 -25.42
CA ALA A 198 17.31 -5.38 -25.06
C ALA A 198 17.40 -5.13 -23.54
N GLN A 199 16.25 -4.96 -22.87
CA GLN A 199 16.21 -4.77 -21.42
C GLN A 199 16.54 -6.06 -20.67
N ALA A 200 16.07 -7.21 -21.14
CA ALA A 200 16.41 -8.51 -20.58
C ALA A 200 17.93 -8.79 -20.69
N ALA A 201 18.53 -8.47 -21.84
CA ALA A 201 19.97 -8.59 -22.06
C ALA A 201 20.78 -7.68 -21.12
N ALA A 202 20.32 -6.44 -20.89
CA ALA A 202 20.98 -5.52 -19.96
C ALA A 202 20.94 -6.02 -18.50
N GLU A 203 19.83 -6.62 -18.06
CA GLU A 203 19.73 -7.20 -16.71
C GLU A 203 20.60 -8.46 -16.56
N LEU A 204 20.71 -9.29 -17.62
CA LEU A 204 21.66 -10.42 -17.65
C LEU A 204 23.11 -9.96 -17.56
N ALA A 205 23.49 -8.92 -18.32
CA ALA A 205 24.82 -8.34 -18.26
C ALA A 205 25.13 -7.80 -16.84
N ARG A 206 24.15 -7.15 -16.21
CA ARG A 206 24.27 -6.69 -14.81
C ARG A 206 24.44 -7.84 -13.84
N LEU A 207 23.71 -8.94 -14.05
CA LEU A 207 23.82 -10.14 -13.23
C LEU A 207 25.20 -10.78 -13.34
N ALA A 208 25.76 -10.84 -14.54
CA ALA A 208 27.11 -11.36 -14.79
C ALA A 208 28.20 -10.49 -14.14
N ALA A 209 28.00 -9.17 -14.08
CA ALA A 209 28.96 -8.23 -13.49
C ALA A 209 29.04 -8.30 -11.95
N ASP A 210 27.93 -8.62 -11.27
CA ASP A 210 27.86 -8.70 -9.80
C ASP A 210 27.79 -10.16 -9.32
N LYS A 211 28.94 -10.72 -8.92
CA LYS A 211 29.05 -12.11 -8.41
C LYS A 211 28.14 -12.38 -7.21
N GLY A 212 27.86 -11.37 -6.37
CA GLY A 212 26.96 -11.49 -5.22
C GLY A 212 25.50 -11.60 -5.64
N LEU A 213 25.10 -10.84 -6.66
CA LEU A 213 23.75 -10.91 -7.25
C LEU A 213 23.55 -12.21 -8.03
N ALA A 214 24.57 -12.65 -8.80
CA ALA A 214 24.56 -13.92 -9.53
C ALA A 214 24.26 -15.11 -8.62
N LYS A 215 24.94 -15.19 -7.47
CA LYS A 215 24.70 -16.27 -6.49
C LYS A 215 23.28 -16.25 -5.93
N LYS A 216 22.72 -15.07 -5.68
CA LYS A 216 21.35 -14.93 -5.14
C LYS A 216 20.26 -15.26 -6.16
N MET A 217 20.52 -15.08 -7.45
CA MET A 217 19.53 -15.27 -8.51
C MET A 217 19.75 -16.51 -9.37
N ALA A 218 20.66 -17.40 -8.98
CA ALA A 218 21.05 -18.59 -9.74
C ALA A 218 19.86 -19.44 -10.16
N ASP A 219 18.93 -19.70 -9.23
CA ASP A 219 17.78 -20.58 -9.43
C ASP A 219 16.44 -19.84 -9.61
N THR A 220 16.48 -18.52 -9.76
CA THR A 220 15.25 -17.72 -9.82
C THR A 220 14.59 -17.82 -11.21
N GLN A 221 13.27 -18.01 -11.27
CA GLN A 221 12.49 -18.00 -12.53
C GLN A 221 12.75 -16.75 -13.39
N ARG A 222 13.10 -15.61 -12.77
CA ARG A 222 13.47 -14.37 -13.45
C ARG A 222 14.63 -14.54 -14.44
N LYS A 223 15.66 -15.28 -14.05
CA LYS A 223 16.85 -15.51 -14.89
C LYS A 223 16.46 -16.29 -16.16
N LYS A 224 15.65 -17.35 -16.01
CA LYS A 224 15.13 -18.15 -17.13
C LYS A 224 14.36 -17.31 -18.15
N HIS A 225 13.51 -16.39 -17.68
CA HIS A 225 12.80 -15.49 -18.59
C HIS A 225 13.74 -14.54 -19.34
N TRP A 226 14.75 -13.99 -18.66
CA TRP A 226 15.71 -13.10 -19.31
C TRP A 226 16.56 -13.82 -20.36
N GLU A 227 16.96 -15.07 -20.09
CA GLU A 227 17.67 -15.93 -21.06
C GLU A 227 16.84 -16.20 -22.32
N ALA A 228 15.52 -16.31 -22.16
CA ALA A 228 14.56 -16.40 -23.27
C ALA A 228 14.28 -15.05 -23.96
N GLY A 229 14.96 -13.95 -23.57
CA GLY A 229 14.75 -12.62 -24.15
C GLY A 229 13.48 -11.89 -23.67
N HIS A 230 12.83 -12.38 -22.60
CA HIS A 230 11.60 -11.80 -22.08
C HIS A 230 11.78 -11.28 -20.64
N LEU A 231 10.98 -10.29 -20.26
CA LEU A 231 10.87 -9.92 -18.85
C LEU A 231 10.01 -10.93 -18.11
N ALA A 232 10.37 -11.20 -16.85
CA ALA A 232 9.58 -12.07 -15.99
C ALA A 232 8.15 -11.51 -15.78
N PRO A 233 7.11 -12.36 -15.68
CA PRO A 233 5.73 -11.92 -15.47
C PRO A 233 5.54 -11.01 -14.24
N ALA A 234 6.29 -11.27 -13.16
CA ALA A 234 6.28 -10.41 -11.97
C ALA A 234 6.75 -8.98 -12.24
N ASN A 235 7.74 -8.80 -13.15
CA ASN A 235 8.23 -7.47 -13.52
C ASN A 235 7.18 -6.71 -14.33
N ILE A 236 6.47 -7.40 -15.22
CA ILE A 236 5.35 -6.84 -15.99
C ILE A 236 4.21 -6.42 -15.06
N HIS A 237 3.86 -7.29 -14.11
CA HIS A 237 2.86 -7.00 -13.09
C HIS A 237 3.23 -5.76 -12.26
N ASP A 238 4.45 -5.71 -11.72
CA ASP A 238 4.94 -4.57 -10.94
C ASP A 238 4.97 -3.27 -11.75
N ARG A 239 5.31 -3.36 -13.05
CA ARG A 239 5.31 -2.21 -13.97
C ARG A 239 3.89 -1.67 -14.19
N ALA A 240 2.93 -2.55 -14.47
CA ALA A 240 1.51 -2.18 -14.60
C ALA A 240 0.98 -1.57 -13.29
N ARG A 241 1.32 -2.16 -12.14
CA ARG A 241 0.90 -1.69 -10.81
C ARG A 241 1.43 -0.28 -10.54
N ARG A 242 2.72 -0.05 -10.79
CA ARG A 242 3.35 1.28 -10.62
C ARG A 242 2.76 2.31 -11.59
N TRP A 243 2.42 1.93 -12.82
CA TRP A 243 1.78 2.83 -13.77
C TRP A 243 0.39 3.28 -13.30
N ALA A 244 -0.45 2.35 -12.85
CA ALA A 244 -1.77 2.68 -12.30
C ALA A 244 -1.68 3.59 -11.06
N VAL A 245 -0.70 3.32 -10.17
CA VAL A 245 -0.41 4.19 -9.02
C VAL A 245 0.01 5.59 -9.45
N LYS A 246 0.89 5.73 -10.45
CA LYS A 246 1.33 7.05 -10.95
C LYS A 246 0.17 7.83 -11.54
N LEU A 247 -0.72 7.18 -12.28
CA LEU A 247 -1.93 7.77 -12.83
C LEU A 247 -2.85 8.27 -11.72
N PHE A 248 -3.14 7.44 -10.72
CA PHE A 248 -3.92 7.85 -9.55
C PHE A 248 -3.30 9.06 -8.84
N LEU A 249 -1.97 9.07 -8.63
CA LEU A 249 -1.28 10.19 -7.99
C LEU A 249 -1.31 11.46 -8.85
N SER A 250 -1.45 11.35 -10.17
CA SER A 250 -1.66 12.49 -11.06
C SER A 250 -3.04 13.12 -10.85
N HIS A 251 -4.09 12.30 -10.84
CA HIS A 251 -5.44 12.79 -10.54
C HIS A 251 -5.53 13.36 -9.11
N LEU A 252 -4.89 12.69 -8.14
CA LEU A 252 -4.80 13.20 -6.78
C LEU A 252 -4.09 14.55 -6.73
N HIS A 253 -2.98 14.71 -7.45
CA HIS A 253 -2.26 15.99 -7.55
C HIS A 253 -3.17 17.08 -8.11
N HIS A 254 -3.89 16.79 -9.20
CA HIS A 254 -4.83 17.73 -9.79
C HIS A 254 -5.88 18.18 -8.77
N VAL A 255 -6.57 17.25 -8.11
CA VAL A 255 -7.64 17.57 -7.14
C VAL A 255 -7.06 18.36 -5.95
N MET A 256 -5.89 17.98 -5.44
CA MET A 256 -5.22 18.71 -4.36
C MET A 256 -4.77 20.10 -4.77
N TYR A 257 -4.29 20.26 -6.00
CA TYR A 257 -3.82 21.53 -6.53
C TYR A 257 -4.98 22.48 -6.75
N HIS A 258 -6.08 22.01 -7.33
CA HIS A 258 -7.30 22.79 -7.52
C HIS A 258 -7.92 23.21 -6.18
N GLU A 259 -8.01 22.31 -5.18
CA GLU A 259 -8.54 22.65 -3.85
C GLU A 259 -7.71 23.75 -3.15
N TRP A 260 -6.39 23.77 -3.34
CA TRP A 260 -5.51 24.72 -2.65
C TRP A 260 -5.24 26.02 -3.41
N HIS A 261 -5.14 25.96 -4.74
CA HIS A 261 -4.76 27.10 -5.59
C HIS A 261 -5.92 27.67 -6.41
N GLU A 262 -7.10 27.03 -6.38
CA GLU A 262 -8.30 27.42 -7.16
C GLU A 262 -8.04 27.56 -8.67
N LYS A 263 -7.03 26.84 -9.16
CA LYS A 263 -6.62 26.81 -10.56
C LYS A 263 -6.04 25.46 -10.92
N ASP A 264 -5.96 25.17 -12.20
CA ASP A 264 -5.35 23.94 -12.68
C ASP A 264 -3.82 23.94 -12.47
N PRO A 265 -3.22 22.77 -12.18
CA PRO A 265 -1.78 22.65 -12.04
C PRO A 265 -1.05 23.06 -13.32
N PRO A 266 0.15 23.65 -13.25
CA PRO A 266 0.91 23.99 -14.46
C PRO A 266 1.26 22.72 -15.24
N ALA A 267 1.14 22.79 -16.57
CA ALA A 267 1.56 21.73 -17.47
C ALA A 267 3.04 21.32 -17.21
N PRO A 268 3.42 20.05 -17.47
CA PRO A 268 2.66 19.02 -18.19
C PRO A 268 1.67 18.27 -17.28
N TYR A 269 0.40 18.31 -17.68
CA TYR A 269 -0.64 17.44 -17.13
C TYR A 269 -0.33 16.01 -17.54
N VAL A 270 -0.21 15.11 -16.57
CA VAL A 270 -0.12 13.68 -16.88
C VAL A 270 -1.55 13.15 -16.84
N PHE A 271 -2.16 13.07 -18.02
CA PHE A 271 -3.48 12.47 -18.24
C PHE A 271 -3.54 11.02 -17.76
#